data_AF-A0A3S1BXD4-F1
#
_entry.id   AF-A0A3S1BXD4-F1
#
_cell.length_a   1.000
_cell.length_b   1.000
_cell.length_c   1.000
_cell.angle_alpha   90.00
_cell.angle_beta   90.00
_cell.angle_gamma   90.00
#
_symmetry.space_group_name_H-M   'P 1'
#
loop_
_entity.id
_entity.type
_entity.pdbx_description
1 polymer ?
#
loop_
_entity_poly.entity_id
_entity_poly.type
_entity_poly.pdbx_seq_one_letter_code
_entity_poly.pdbx_strand_id
1 'polypeptide(L)'
;MPEDIENYVHRIGRTGRKGQKGVATTFVNKSVEESILLDLKHLLIEANQKVPAFLATLESETEKYLDISGEVGCSYCGGLGHRIADCPKLQAMQTKQAQGIGRKDYLANNSADW
;
A
#
# COMPACT_ATOMS: atom_id res chain seq x y z
N MET A 1 17.30 6.95 2.04
CA MET A 1 15.87 6.75 1.69
C MET A 1 15.10 6.51 2.98
N PRO A 2 13.87 7.03 3.18
CA PRO A 2 13.08 6.66 4.36
C PRO A 2 12.73 5.17 4.34
N GLU A 3 12.44 4.59 5.51
CA GLU A 3 12.07 3.17 5.69
C GLU A 3 10.64 2.85 5.24
N ASP A 4 9.88 3.88 4.84
CA ASP A 4 8.49 3.77 4.42
C ASP A 4 8.27 4.62 3.15
N ILE A 5 7.55 4.04 2.18
CA ILE A 5 7.20 4.69 0.92
C ILE A 5 6.26 5.90 1.12
N GLU A 6 5.36 5.88 2.09
CA GLU A 6 4.48 7.02 2.37
C GLU A 6 5.29 8.25 2.81
N ASN A 7 6.30 8.02 3.64
CA ASN A 7 7.23 9.05 4.05
C ASN A 7 8.07 9.57 2.87
N TYR A 8 8.40 8.72 1.90
CA TYR A 8 9.05 9.17 0.66
C TYR A 8 8.15 10.12 -0.15
N VAL A 9 6.87 9.78 -0.34
CA VAL A 9 5.87 10.63 -1.01
C VAL A 9 5.76 12.00 -0.33
N HIS A 10 5.66 12.03 1.00
CA HIS A 10 5.58 13.28 1.75
C HIS A 10 6.81 14.19 1.57
N ARG A 11 8.00 13.60 1.38
CA ARG A 11 9.25 14.33 1.15
C ARG A 11 9.31 14.91 -0.26
N ILE A 12 9.02 14.12 -1.28
CA ILE A 12 9.05 14.61 -2.67
C ILE A 12 7.91 15.61 -2.95
N GLY A 13 6.78 15.51 -2.25
CA GLY A 13 5.68 16.47 -2.30
C GLY A 13 6.02 17.89 -1.81
N ARG A 14 7.26 18.14 -1.36
CA ARG A 14 7.74 19.47 -0.99
C ARG A 14 8.20 20.29 -2.20
N THR A 15 8.53 19.66 -3.33
CA THR A 15 8.95 20.33 -4.57
C THR A 15 7.82 20.39 -5.62
N GLY A 16 7.95 21.25 -6.63
CA GLY A 16 7.02 21.33 -7.78
C GLY A 16 5.62 21.86 -7.44
N ARG A 17 5.46 23.17 -7.25
CA ARG A 17 4.18 23.82 -6.88
C ARG A 17 3.75 24.85 -7.91
N LYS A 18 2.45 25.14 -7.97
CA LYS A 18 1.85 26.20 -8.84
C LYS A 18 2.29 26.10 -10.31
N GLY A 19 2.29 24.88 -10.87
CA GLY A 19 2.67 24.63 -12.26
C GLY A 19 4.18 24.67 -12.55
N GLN A 20 5.02 24.90 -11.53
CA GLN A 20 6.47 24.83 -11.66
C GLN A 20 6.95 23.37 -11.51
N LYS A 21 7.90 22.96 -12.34
CA LYS A 21 8.51 21.63 -12.25
C LYS A 21 9.44 21.56 -11.04
N GLY A 22 9.28 20.51 -10.24
CA GLY A 22 10.19 20.17 -9.14
C GLY A 22 11.13 19.04 -9.53
N VAL A 23 12.31 18.98 -8.92
CA VAL A 23 13.24 17.86 -9.04
C VAL A 23 13.43 17.23 -7.67
N ALA A 24 13.33 15.90 -7.60
CA ALA A 24 13.64 15.11 -6.42
C ALA A 24 14.69 14.06 -6.81
N THR A 25 15.80 14.04 -6.08
CA THR A 25 16.90 13.10 -6.30
C THR A 25 17.06 12.22 -5.08
N THR A 26 16.99 10.91 -5.29
CA THR A 26 16.99 9.92 -4.21
C THR A 26 18.23 9.05 -4.33
N PHE A 27 19.02 8.96 -3.26
CA PHE A 27 20.11 8.00 -3.16
C PHE A 27 19.58 6.67 -2.63
N VAL A 28 19.87 5.61 -3.37
CA VAL A 28 19.47 4.23 -3.08
C VAL A 28 20.74 3.37 -2.94
N ASN A 29 20.75 2.49 -1.95
CA ASN A 29 21.83 1.53 -1.72
C ASN A 29 21.24 0.13 -1.47
N LYS A 30 22.10 -0.89 -1.36
CA LYS A 30 21.69 -2.28 -1.07
C LYS A 30 21.16 -2.49 0.35
N SER A 31 21.24 -1.49 1.22
CA SER A 31 20.72 -1.55 2.59
C SER A 31 19.25 -1.14 2.68
N VAL A 32 18.66 -0.66 1.59
CA VAL A 32 17.22 -0.40 1.52
C VAL A 32 16.49 -1.72 1.31
N GLU A 33 15.44 -1.94 2.11
CA GLU A 33 14.57 -3.11 2.00
C GLU A 33 13.96 -3.25 0.60
N GLU A 34 13.94 -4.48 0.09
CA GLU A 34 13.45 -4.78 -1.26
C GLU A 34 11.97 -4.43 -1.45
N SER A 35 11.15 -4.58 -0.41
CA SER A 35 9.75 -4.17 -0.40
C SER A 35 9.56 -2.70 -0.76
N ILE A 36 10.37 -1.81 -0.19
CA ILE A 36 10.30 -0.37 -0.45
C ILE A 36 10.79 -0.05 -1.88
N LEU A 37 11.75 -0.82 -2.40
CA LEU A 37 12.22 -0.67 -3.78
C LEU A 37 11.16 -1.10 -4.80
N LEU A 38 10.39 -2.15 -4.51
CA LEU A 38 9.23 -2.57 -5.29
C LEU A 38 8.13 -1.50 -5.27
N ASP A 39 7.80 -0.96 -4.11
CA ASP A 39 6.82 0.14 -4.00
C ASP A 39 7.29 1.38 -4.77
N LEU A 40 8.59 1.70 -4.70
CA LEU A 40 9.20 2.79 -5.47
C LEU A 40 9.10 2.55 -6.98
N LYS A 41 9.33 1.31 -7.45
CA LYS A 41 9.16 0.93 -8.86
C LYS A 41 7.73 1.21 -9.31
N HIS A 42 6.74 0.72 -8.59
CA HIS A 42 5.32 0.93 -8.93
C HIS A 42 4.93 2.41 -8.93
N LEU A 43 5.40 3.18 -7.94
CA LEU A 43 5.18 4.63 -7.87
C LEU A 43 5.75 5.36 -9.08
N LEU A 44 6.97 5.01 -9.52
CA LEU A 44 7.58 5.62 -10.71
C LEU A 44 6.80 5.29 -11.99
N ILE A 45 6.26 4.08 -12.12
CA ILE A 45 5.42 3.67 -13.26
C ILE A 45 4.12 4.47 -13.28
N GLU A 46 3.42 4.55 -12.15
CA GLU A 46 2.16 5.31 -12.03
C GLU A 46 2.36 6.80 -12.33
N ALA A 47 3.46 7.38 -11.85
CA ALA A 47 3.84 8.77 -12.12
C ALA A 47 4.44 8.99 -13.53
N ASN A 48 4.43 7.97 -14.39
CA ASN A 48 4.95 7.97 -15.75
C ASN A 48 6.41 8.47 -15.84
N GLN A 49 7.22 8.12 -14.84
CA GLN A 49 8.65 8.43 -14.75
C GLN A 49 9.49 7.33 -15.39
N LYS A 50 10.73 7.66 -15.75
CA LYS A 50 11.68 6.66 -16.26
C LYS A 50 12.13 5.76 -15.12
N VAL A 51 11.83 4.47 -15.23
CA VAL A 51 12.28 3.45 -14.27
C VAL A 51 13.74 3.08 -14.53
N PRO A 52 14.66 3.25 -13.57
CA PRO A 52 16.03 2.79 -13.68
C PRO A 52 16.11 1.27 -13.87
N ALA A 53 17.09 0.79 -14.66
CA ALA A 53 17.24 -0.64 -14.96
C ALA A 53 17.35 -1.52 -13.70
N PHE A 54 18.03 -1.04 -12.65
CA PHE A 54 18.18 -1.80 -11.40
C PHE A 54 16.86 -1.98 -10.62
N LEU A 55 15.86 -1.11 -10.83
CA LEU A 55 14.51 -1.30 -10.29
C LEU A 55 13.66 -2.15 -11.23
N ALA A 56 13.88 -2.06 -12.54
CA ALA A 56 13.16 -2.87 -13.52
C ALA A 56 13.46 -4.37 -13.38
N THR A 57 14.68 -4.73 -12.94
CA THR A 57 15.07 -6.11 -12.67
C THR A 57 14.48 -6.68 -11.39
N LEU A 58 13.93 -5.83 -10.51
CA LEU A 58 13.22 -6.30 -9.32
C LEU A 58 11.84 -6.75 -9.75
N GLU A 59 11.56 -8.03 -9.65
CA GLU A 59 10.26 -8.63 -9.89
C GLU A 59 9.73 -9.15 -8.57
N SER A 60 8.51 -8.75 -8.17
CA SER A 60 7.86 -9.46 -7.08
C SER A 60 7.43 -10.84 -7.56
N GLU A 61 7.48 -11.86 -6.71
CA GLU A 61 6.88 -13.17 -7.02
C GLU A 61 5.41 -13.06 -7.43
N THR A 62 4.72 -12.01 -6.97
CA THR A 62 3.34 -11.65 -7.31
C THR A 62 3.20 -11.12 -8.75
N GLU A 63 4.19 -10.41 -9.29
CA GLU A 63 4.19 -9.89 -10.67
C GLU A 63 4.26 -11.00 -11.71
N LYS A 64 4.88 -12.15 -11.40
CA LYS A 64 4.91 -13.32 -12.29
C LYS A 64 3.53 -13.91 -12.60
N TYR A 65 2.52 -13.60 -11.79
CA TYR A 65 1.13 -14.05 -12.00
C TYR A 65 0.20 -12.96 -12.56
N LEU A 66 0.67 -11.72 -12.72
CA LEU A 66 -0.15 -10.58 -13.16
C LEU A 66 -0.21 -10.42 -14.69
N ASP A 67 0.69 -11.05 -15.43
CA ASP A 67 0.81 -10.92 -16.90
C ASP A 67 -0.34 -11.60 -17.69
N ILE A 68 -1.36 -12.11 -17.00
CA ILE A 68 -2.52 -12.79 -17.60
C ILE A 68 -3.78 -11.90 -17.67
N SER A 69 -3.93 -10.83 -16.87
CA SER A 69 -5.24 -10.12 -16.86
C SER A 69 -5.28 -8.59 -16.70
N GLY A 70 -4.18 -7.86 -16.85
CA GLY A 70 -4.23 -6.41 -17.13
C GLY A 70 -4.85 -5.47 -16.08
N GLU A 71 -5.20 -5.95 -14.88
CA GLU A 71 -5.70 -5.12 -13.77
C GLU A 71 -4.66 -5.05 -12.65
N VAL A 72 -4.07 -3.87 -12.46
CA VAL A 72 -3.05 -3.59 -11.44
C VAL A 72 -3.72 -2.88 -10.26
N GLY A 73 -3.92 -3.59 -9.15
CA GLY A 73 -4.31 -3.02 -7.85
C GLY A 73 -5.53 -3.67 -7.18
N CYS A 74 -5.65 -3.46 -5.87
CA CYS A 74 -6.77 -3.96 -5.08
C CYS A 74 -7.89 -2.91 -4.99
N SER A 75 -9.06 -3.22 -5.58
CA SER A 75 -10.25 -2.35 -5.61
C SER A 75 -10.84 -2.00 -4.23
N TYR A 76 -10.52 -2.78 -3.19
CA TYR A 76 -11.03 -2.53 -1.84
C TYR A 76 -10.23 -1.50 -1.04
N CYS A 77 -8.90 -1.52 -1.14
CA CYS A 77 -8.03 -0.65 -0.35
C CYS A 77 -7.29 0.40 -1.17
N GLY A 78 -7.35 0.33 -2.51
CA GLY A 78 -6.55 1.15 -3.41
C GLY A 78 -5.05 0.82 -3.39
N GLY A 79 -4.66 -0.28 -2.74
CA GLY A 79 -3.27 -0.71 -2.63
C GLY A 79 -2.75 -1.28 -3.95
N LEU A 80 -1.55 -0.84 -4.33
CA LEU A 80 -0.81 -1.38 -5.46
C LEU A 80 -0.10 -2.67 -5.01
N GLY A 81 -0.03 -3.71 -5.86
CA GLY A 81 0.74 -4.93 -5.59
C GLY A 81 -0.01 -6.14 -5.00
N HIS A 82 -1.34 -6.09 -4.80
CA HIS A 82 -2.16 -7.25 -4.41
C HIS A 82 -3.59 -7.18 -4.98
N ARG A 83 -4.31 -8.31 -5.02
CA ARG A 83 -5.73 -8.38 -5.44
C ARG A 83 -6.66 -8.26 -4.24
N ILE A 84 -7.96 -8.01 -4.46
CA ILE A 84 -8.97 -7.96 -3.38
C ILE A 84 -9.00 -9.25 -2.55
N ALA A 85 -8.70 -10.40 -3.16
CA ALA A 85 -8.61 -11.69 -2.49
C ALA A 85 -7.50 -11.74 -1.42
N ASP A 86 -6.37 -11.08 -1.70
CA ASP A 86 -5.18 -11.06 -0.84
C ASP A 86 -5.01 -9.71 -0.13
N CYS A 87 -6.11 -8.97 0.06
CA CYS A 87 -6.05 -7.65 0.65
C CYS A 87 -5.79 -7.71 2.17
N PRO A 88 -4.64 -7.25 2.67
CA PRO A 88 -4.34 -7.28 4.11
C PRO A 88 -5.31 -6.41 4.91
N LYS A 89 -5.82 -5.33 4.29
CA LYS A 89 -6.82 -4.44 4.88
C LYS A 89 -8.19 -5.13 5.03
N LEU A 90 -8.58 -5.95 4.05
CA LEU A 90 -9.81 -6.73 4.09
C LEU A 90 -9.71 -7.86 5.13
N GLN A 91 -8.59 -8.59 5.16
CA GLN A 91 -8.33 -9.63 6.15
C GLN A 91 -8.40 -9.05 7.57
N ALA A 92 -7.72 -7.93 7.85
CA ALA A 92 -7.77 -7.27 9.14
C ALA A 92 -9.19 -6.86 9.57
N MET A 93 -10.03 -6.42 8.62
CA MET A 93 -11.43 -6.09 8.91
C MET A 93 -12.26 -7.33 9.25
N GLN A 94 -12.09 -8.41 8.48
CA GLN A 94 -12.76 -9.69 8.73
C GLN A 94 -12.37 -10.28 10.09
N THR A 95 -11.08 -10.25 10.45
CA THR A 95 -10.61 -10.70 11.77
C THR A 95 -11.20 -9.86 12.90
N LYS A 96 -11.27 -8.53 12.74
CA LYS A 96 -11.94 -7.66 13.73
C LYS A 96 -13.43 -7.95 13.86
N GLN A 97 -14.13 -8.22 12.75
CA GLN A 97 -15.55 -8.61 12.79
C GLN A 97 -15.76 -9.97 13.46
N ALA A 98 -14.90 -10.95 13.18
CA ALA A 98 -14.96 -12.28 13.81
C ALA A 98 -14.72 -12.19 15.34
N GLN A 99 -13.85 -11.28 15.78
CA GLN A 99 -13.63 -11.01 17.21
C GLN A 99 -14.81 -10.27 17.87
N GLY A 100 -15.58 -9.48 17.11
CA GLY A 100 -16.77 -8.76 17.59
C GLY A 100 -18.01 -9.64 17.79
N ILE A 101 -18.13 -10.76 17.08
CA ILE A 101 -19.26 -11.71 17.22
C ILE A 101 -19.22 -12.49 18.55
N GLY A 102 -18.07 -12.51 19.24
CA GLY A 102 -17.90 -13.17 20.55
C GLY A 102 -18.34 -12.35 21.77
N ARG A 103 -18.66 -11.06 21.62
CA ARG A 103 -19.25 -10.24 22.71
C ARG A 103 -20.73 -9.98 22.43
N LYS A 104 -21.50 -11.07 22.49
CA LYS A 104 -22.93 -10.97 22.73
C LYS A 104 -23.11 -10.80 24.23
N ASP A 105 -23.04 -9.56 24.72
CA ASP A 105 -23.27 -9.27 26.14
C ASP A 105 -24.75 -9.52 26.49
N TYR A 106 -24.98 -10.68 27.07
CA TYR A 106 -26.23 -11.22 27.62
C TYR A 106 -26.67 -10.51 28.91
N LEU A 107 -26.92 -9.19 28.89
CA LEU A 107 -27.48 -8.50 30.07
C LEU A 107 -28.62 -7.55 29.67
N ALA A 108 -29.73 -8.15 29.26
CA ALA A 108 -31.04 -7.58 29.51
C ALA A 108 -31.62 -8.27 30.76
N ASN A 109 -31.67 -7.56 31.89
CA ASN A 109 -32.66 -7.85 32.92
C ASN A 109 -33.06 -6.57 33.68
N ASN A 110 -34.35 -6.25 33.55
CA ASN A 110 -35.19 -5.36 34.34
C ASN A 110 -34.67 -4.92 35.72
N SER A 111 -34.77 -3.63 35.99
CA SER A 111 -35.31 -3.14 37.25
C SER A 111 -36.01 -1.80 37.04
N ALA A 112 -37.29 -1.78 37.39
CA ALA A 112 -38.25 -0.69 37.30
C ALA A 112 -37.86 0.51 38.17
N ASP A 113 -38.15 1.73 37.69
CA ASP A 113 -38.21 2.93 38.54
C ASP A 113 -39.69 3.32 38.73
N TRP A 114 -40.06 3.49 40.00
CA TRP A 114 -41.31 4.05 40.52
C TRP A 114 -41.15 5.55 40.74
#